data_AF-A0A1M6GYL2-F1
#
_entry.id   AF-A0A1M6GYL2-F1
#
_cell.length_a   1.000
_cell.length_b   1.000
_cell.length_c   1.000
_cell.angle_alpha   90.00
_cell.angle_beta   90.00
_cell.angle_gamma   90.00
#
_symmetry.space_group_name_H-M   'P 1'
#
loop_
_entity.id
_entity.type
_entity.pdbx_description
1 polymer ?
#
loop_
_entity_poly.entity_id
_entity_poly.type
_entity_poly.pdbx_seq_one_letter_code
_entity_poly.pdbx_strand_id
1 'polypeptide(L)' 'MARPIRETPILFGEDARCFEERMKKPRIVSKEERERVKRNYELVLKAAANFS' A
#
# COMPACT_ATOMS: atom_id res chain seq x y z
N MET A 1 -16.84 -12.37 -4.16
CA MET A 1 -15.96 -13.49 -3.76
C MET A 1 -14.53 -12.95 -3.75
N ALA A 2 -13.74 -13.21 -2.71
CA ALA A 2 -12.34 -12.77 -2.68
C ALA A 2 -11.59 -13.47 -3.81
N ARG A 3 -10.81 -12.72 -4.59
CA ARG A 3 -9.93 -13.32 -5.59
C ARG A 3 -8.88 -14.20 -4.90
N PRO A 4 -8.47 -15.33 -5.49
CA PRO A 4 -7.40 -16.16 -4.94
C PRO A 4 -6.14 -15.31 -4.72
N ILE A 5 -5.51 -15.48 -3.55
CA ILE A 5 -4.22 -14.84 -3.26
C ILE A 5 -3.18 -15.54 -4.14
N ARG A 6 -2.55 -14.79 -5.05
CA ARG A 6 -1.45 -15.31 -5.86
C ARG A 6 -0.24 -15.51 -4.96
N GLU A 7 0.52 -16.58 -5.20
CA GLU A 7 1.77 -16.83 -4.47
C GLU A 7 2.73 -15.65 -4.58
N THR A 8 3.45 -15.36 -3.50
CA THR A 8 4.47 -14.31 -3.47
C THR A 8 5.55 -14.67 -4.49
N PRO A 9 5.84 -13.79 -5.47
CA PRO A 9 6.87 -14.07 -6.45
C PRO A 9 8.25 -14.16 -5.78
N ILE A 10 9.01 -15.18 -6.13
CA ILE A 10 10.42 -15.30 -5.72
C ILE A 10 11.24 -14.43 -6.68
N LEU A 11 11.93 -13.43 -6.12
CA LEU A 11 12.82 -12.55 -6.88
C LEU A 11 14.21 -13.16 -6.99
N PHE A 12 14.87 -12.94 -8.12
CA PHE A 12 16.23 -13.43 -8.39
C PHE A 12 17.11 -12.30 -8.95
N GLY A 13 18.43 -12.48 -8.85
CA GLY A 13 19.41 -11.57 -9.46
C GLY A 13 19.25 -10.12 -9.00
N GLU A 14 19.24 -9.21 -9.97
CA GLU A 14 19.18 -7.76 -9.69
C GLU A 14 17.87 -7.34 -9.00
N ASP A 15 16.74 -8.00 -9.30
CA ASP A 15 15.46 -7.69 -8.66
C ASP A 15 15.46 -8.05 -7.17
N ALA A 16 16.08 -9.18 -6.81
CA ALA A 16 16.25 -9.56 -5.40
C ALA A 16 17.11 -8.54 -4.65
N ARG A 17 18.22 -8.12 -5.26
CA ARG A 17 19.11 -7.11 -4.67
C ARG A 17 18.40 -5.77 -4.47
N CYS A 18 17.68 -5.29 -5.50
CA CYS A 18 16.90 -4.05 -5.44
C CYS A 18 15.85 -4.09 -4.33
N PHE A 19 15.18 -5.25 -4.18
CA PHE A 19 14.20 -5.46 -3.12
C PHE A 19 14.84 -5.37 -1.74
N GLU A 20 15.95 -6.09 -1.50
CA GLU A 20 16.67 -6.05 -0.22
C GLU A 20 17.15 -4.64 0.15
N GLU A 21 17.71 -3.90 -0.81
CA GLU A 21 18.18 -2.54 -0.58
C GLU A 21 17.03 -1.59 -0.19
N ARG A 22 15.85 -1.76 -0.80
CA ARG A 22 14.64 -1.00 -0.44
C ARG A 22 14.12 -1.38 0.95
N MET A 23 14.17 -2.66 1.31
CA MET A 23 13.72 -3.13 2.63
C MET A 23 14.60 -2.58 3.76
N LYS A 24 15.90 -2.38 3.52
CA LYS A 24 16.82 -1.73 4.46
C LYS A 24 16.50 -0.25 4.70
N LYS A 25 15.80 0.40 3.77
CA LYS A 25 15.44 1.83 3.83
C LYS A 25 13.93 2.00 3.66
N PRO A 26 13.12 1.60 4.66
CA PRO A 26 11.67 1.72 4.57
C PRO A 26 11.28 3.19 4.39
N ARG A 27 10.30 3.45 3.52
CA ARG A 27 9.74 4.79 3.35
C ARG A 27 8.96 5.17 4.60
N ILE A 28 9.49 6.11 5.36
CA ILE A 28 8.80 6.68 6.51
C ILE A 28 7.84 7.74 6.00
N VAL A 29 6.55 7.55 6.27
CA VAL A 29 5.51 8.53 5.99
C VAL A 29 5.35 9.42 7.22
N SER A 30 5.31 10.74 7.04
CA SER A 30 5.08 11.67 8.14
C SER A 30 3.69 11.45 8.75
N LYS A 31 3.52 11.84 10.01
CA LYS A 31 2.23 11.75 10.71
C LYS A 31 1.14 12.54 9.99
N GLU A 32 1.47 13.75 9.54
CA GLU A 32 0.57 14.64 8.80
C GLU A 32 0.10 14.03 7.48
N GLU A 33 1.02 13.45 6.70
CA GLU A 33 0.70 12.80 5.44
C GLU A 33 -0.23 11.59 5.67
N ARG A 34 0.04 10.82 6.73
CA ARG A 34 -0.79 9.67 7.12
C ARG A 34 -2.21 10.09 7.52
N GLU A 35 -2.36 11.18 8.26
CA GLU A 35 -3.66 11.75 8.63
C GLU A 35 -4.41 12.32 7.42
N ARG A 36 -3.71 12.95 6.48
CA ARG A 36 -4.27 13.43 5.21
C ARG A 36 -4.85 12.27 4.39
N VAL A 37 -4.07 11.20 4.20
CA VAL A 37 -4.54 10.01 3.45
C VAL A 37 -5.75 9.38 4.14
N LYS A 38 -5.74 9.27 5.48
CA LYS A 38 -6.86 8.72 6.24
C LYS A 38 -8.14 9.54 6.06
N ARG A 39 -8.06 10.86 6.18
CA ARG A 39 -9.22 11.75 5.97
C ARG A 39 -9.79 11.62 4.56
N ASN A 40 -8.92 11.61 3.54
CA ASN A 40 -9.36 11.45 2.16
C ASN A 40 -10.06 10.10 1.93
N TYR A 41 -9.51 9.02 2.48
CA TYR A 41 -10.11 7.70 2.40
C TYR A 41 -11.52 7.66 3.03
N GLU A 42 -11.66 8.23 4.23
CA GLU A 42 -12.97 8.33 4.92
C GLU A 42 -13.99 9.14 4.11
N LEU A 43 -13.56 10.24 3.47
CA LEU A 43 -14.43 11.03 2.61
C LEU A 43 -14.93 10.24 1.40
N VAL A 44 -14.05 9.50 0.72
CA VAL A 44 -14.43 8.66 -0.42
C VAL A 44 -15.41 7.57 0.00
N LEU A 45 -15.18 6.91 1.15
CA LEU A 45 -16.09 5.91 1.66
C LEU A 45 -17.48 6.48 1.98
N LYS A 46 -17.54 7.65 2.63
CA LYS A 46 -18.80 8.33 2.93
C LYS A 46 -19.53 8.72 1.65
N ALA A 47 -18.82 9.26 0.66
CA ALA A 47 -19.40 9.59 -0.63
C ALA A 47 -19.97 8.33 -1.30
N ALA A 48 -19.19 7.25 -1.41
CA ALA A 48 -19.64 6.00 -2.02
C ALA A 48 -20.86 5.39 -1.31
N ALA A 49 -20.93 5.47 0.02
CA ALA A 49 -22.08 5.00 0.80
C ALA A 49 -23.34 5.86 0.59
N ASN A 50 -23.19 7.16 0.34
CA ASN A 50 -24.32 8.05 0.05
C ASN A 50 -24.86 7.91 -1.39
N PHE A 51 -24.16 7.18 -2.26
CA PHE A 51 -24.58 6.87 -3.63
C PHE A 51 -25.18 5.45 -3.79
N SER A 52 -25.33 4.67 -2.70
CA SER A 52 -25.98 3.34 -2.70
C SER A 52 -27.32 3.38 -1.98
#